data_AF-A0A1C5W9K2-F1
#
_entry.id   AF-A0A1C5W9K2-F1
#
_cell.length_a   1.000
_cell.length_b   1.000
_cell.length_c   1.000
_cell.angle_alpha   90.00
_cell.angle_beta   90.00
_cell.angle_gamma   90.00
#
_symmetry.space_group_name_H-M   'P 1'
#
loop_
_entity.id
_entity.type
_entity.pdbx_description
1 polymer ?
#
loop_
_entity_poly.entity_id
_entity_poly.type
_entity_poly.pdbx_seq_one_letter_code
_entity_poly.pdbx_strand_id
1 'polypeptide(L)'
;MAHKEIDLKNPKTNQKNAGFTDEERGKFSTLLGQGFIDTYRYFYPDQEGIYSWWSYRFQARKKNAGWRIDYFCVSESLKEKLVDAKIHTEIMGSDHCPVELDIDL
;
A
#
# COMPACT_ATOMS: atom_id res chain seq x y z
N MET A 1 -3.82 -3.72 5.66
CA MET A 1 -4.00 -2.39 6.30
C MET A 1 -3.23 -1.34 5.50
N ALA A 2 -3.60 -0.06 5.60
CA ALA A 2 -2.76 1.05 5.15
C ALA A 2 -1.76 1.38 6.27
N HIS A 3 -0.48 1.57 5.94
CA HIS A 3 0.57 1.72 6.96
C HIS A 3 0.71 3.18 7.42
N LYS A 4 1.01 4.08 6.48
CA LYS A 4 1.25 5.50 6.73
C LYS A 4 0.02 6.32 6.33
N GLU A 5 -0.07 7.56 6.80
CA GLU A 5 -1.16 8.46 6.41
C GLU A 5 -1.21 8.72 4.90
N ILE A 6 -0.06 8.76 4.23
CA ILE A 6 0.05 8.89 2.77
C ILE A 6 -0.54 7.70 2.00
N ASP A 7 -0.77 6.56 2.67
CA ASP A 7 -1.36 5.34 2.09
C ASP A 7 -2.90 5.36 2.11
N LEU A 8 -3.51 6.46 2.54
CA LEU A 8 -4.95 6.60 2.70
C LEU A 8 -5.42 8.03 2.41
N LYS A 9 -6.48 8.20 1.61
CA LYS A 9 -6.99 9.54 1.27
C LYS A 9 -7.48 10.37 2.47
N ASN A 10 -8.10 9.73 3.47
CA ASN A 10 -8.74 10.41 4.62
C ASN A 10 -8.29 9.78 5.96
N PRO A 11 -7.02 9.91 6.37
CA PRO A 11 -6.48 9.17 7.51
C PRO A 11 -7.14 9.56 8.84
N LYS A 12 -7.38 10.86 9.06
CA LYS A 12 -7.94 11.40 10.31
C LYS A 12 -9.30 10.81 10.68
N THR A 13 -10.16 10.59 9.70
CA THR A 13 -11.51 10.04 9.93
C THR A 13 -11.53 8.51 10.02
N ASN A 14 -10.41 7.85 9.71
CA ASN A 14 -10.32 6.39 9.59
C ASN A 14 -9.38 5.76 10.63
N GLN A 15 -8.74 6.53 11.50
CA GLN A 15 -7.80 6.03 12.52
C GLN A 15 -8.42 5.00 13.49
N LYS A 16 -9.75 4.93 13.59
CA LYS A 16 -10.46 3.94 14.42
C LYS A 16 -11.15 2.84 13.61
N ASN A 17 -10.96 2.84 12.29
CA ASN A 17 -11.58 1.89 11.38
C ASN A 17 -10.60 0.77 11.06
N ALA A 18 -11.14 -0.43 10.84
CA ALA A 18 -10.35 -1.58 10.43
C ALA A 18 -9.55 -1.27 9.15
N GLY A 19 -8.30 -1.73 9.12
CA GLY A 19 -7.34 -1.42 8.09
C GLY A 19 -6.52 -0.14 8.34
N PHE A 20 -6.80 0.66 9.37
CA PHE A 20 -6.00 1.85 9.72
C PHE A 20 -5.96 2.16 11.22
N THR A 21 -6.19 1.17 12.10
CA THR A 21 -6.02 1.40 13.54
C THR A 21 -4.55 1.57 13.91
N ASP A 22 -4.27 2.24 15.03
CA ASP A 22 -2.89 2.43 15.50
C ASP A 22 -2.22 1.10 15.82
N GLU A 23 -2.98 0.09 16.28
CA GLU A 23 -2.46 -1.26 16.52
C GLU A 23 -2.10 -1.99 15.23
N GLU A 24 -2.94 -1.90 14.19
CA GLU A 24 -2.66 -2.51 12.89
C GLU A 24 -1.41 -1.88 12.24
N ARG A 25 -1.32 -0.55 12.28
CA ARG A 25 -0.18 0.22 11.76
C ARG A 25 1.09 -0.05 12.57
N GLY A 26 0.97 -0.17 13.89
CA GLY A 26 2.05 -0.54 14.78
C GLY A 26 2.62 -1.93 14.46
N LYS A 27 1.75 -2.93 14.29
CA LYS A 27 2.16 -4.29 13.90
C LYS A 27 2.85 -4.35 12.54
N PHE A 28 2.37 -3.58 11.56
CA PHE A 28 3.05 -3.50 10.27
C PHE A 28 4.43 -2.85 10.39
N SER A 29 4.57 -1.82 11.22
CA SER A 29 5.88 -1.23 11.55
C SER A 29 6.82 -2.25 12.19
N THR A 30 6.31 -3.10 13.10
CA THR A 30 7.09 -4.19 13.68
C THR A 30 7.56 -5.19 12.62
N LEU A 31 6.68 -5.60 11.69
CA LEU A 31 7.04 -6.49 10.58
C LEU A 31 8.18 -5.91 9.74
N LEU A 32 8.07 -4.65 9.32
CA LEU A 32 9.12 -4.00 8.53
C LEU A 32 10.43 -3.88 9.33
N GLY A 33 10.33 -3.58 10.63
CA GLY A 33 11.48 -3.54 11.55
C GLY A 33 12.19 -4.89 11.77
N GLN A 34 11.62 -6.01 11.32
CA GLN A 34 12.24 -7.34 11.36
C GLN A 34 13.07 -7.67 10.10
N GLY A 35 13.39 -6.67 9.28
CA GLY A 35 14.19 -6.84 8.06
C GLY A 35 13.36 -7.11 6.81
N PHE A 36 12.14 -6.52 6.76
CA PHE A 36 11.29 -6.52 5.57
C PHE A 36 11.18 -5.12 4.99
N ILE A 37 11.18 -5.04 3.67
CA ILE A 37 11.04 -3.81 2.88
C ILE A 37 9.64 -3.78 2.26
N ASP A 38 8.88 -2.72 2.52
CA ASP A 38 7.72 -2.34 1.71
C ASP A 38 8.23 -1.81 0.37
N THR A 39 8.19 -2.66 -0.66
CA THR A 39 8.83 -2.38 -1.96
C THR A 39 8.28 -1.14 -2.66
N TYR A 40 6.97 -0.90 -2.58
CA TYR A 40 6.38 0.30 -3.19
C TYR A 40 6.90 1.58 -2.52
N ARG A 41 7.00 1.59 -1.18
CA ARG A 41 7.55 2.73 -0.44
C ARG A 41 9.06 2.83 -0.47
N TYR A 42 9.76 1.76 -0.84
CA TYR A 42 11.19 1.82 -1.15
C TYR A 42 11.47 2.65 -2.41
N PHE A 43 10.73 2.40 -3.49
CA PHE A 43 10.87 3.15 -4.75
C PHE A 43 10.18 4.52 -4.73
N TYR A 44 9.02 4.61 -4.08
CA TYR A 44 8.17 5.80 -4.08
C TYR A 44 7.83 6.25 -2.63
N PRO A 45 8.82 6.72 -1.86
CA PRO A 45 8.66 6.98 -0.42
C PRO A 45 7.60 8.02 -0.09
N ASP A 46 7.49 9.05 -0.94
CA ASP A 46 6.65 10.23 -0.71
C ASP A 46 5.48 10.35 -1.71
N GLN A 47 5.30 9.37 -2.60
CA GLN A 47 4.24 9.44 -3.62
C GLN A 47 2.85 9.27 -3.00
N GLU A 48 2.04 10.31 -3.11
CA GLU A 48 0.66 10.32 -2.62
C GLU A 48 -0.34 9.92 -3.71
N GLY A 49 -1.53 9.51 -3.29
CA GLY A 49 -2.67 9.34 -4.20
C GLY A 49 -2.65 8.07 -5.06
N ILE A 50 -1.70 7.17 -4.84
CA ILE A 50 -1.71 5.83 -5.44
C ILE A 50 -2.18 4.81 -4.40
N TYR A 51 -3.27 4.14 -4.72
CA TYR A 51 -3.97 3.21 -3.85
C TYR A 51 -4.22 1.91 -4.59
N SER A 52 -4.46 0.83 -3.86
CA SER A 52 -4.73 -0.49 -4.43
C SER A 52 -6.18 -0.93 -4.21
N TRP A 53 -6.92 -0.28 -3.31
CA TRP A 53 -8.30 -0.60 -2.98
C TRP A 53 -9.20 0.64 -2.90
N TRP A 54 -10.45 0.49 -3.36
CA TRP A 54 -11.50 1.48 -3.20
C TRP A 54 -12.85 0.81 -2.96
N SER A 55 -13.63 1.35 -2.02
CA SER A 55 -15.02 0.90 -1.85
C SER A 55 -15.82 1.06 -3.16
N TYR A 56 -16.65 0.06 -3.48
CA TYR A 56 -17.64 0.20 -4.56
C TYR A 56 -18.68 1.30 -4.30
N ARG A 57 -18.86 1.71 -3.03
CA ARG A 57 -19.83 2.74 -2.65
C ARG A 57 -19.34 4.14 -3.05
N PHE A 58 -20.29 5.04 -3.29
CA PHE A 58 -20.04 6.48 -3.48
C PHE A 58 -19.07 6.86 -4.61
N GLN A 59 -18.83 5.93 -5.55
CA GLN A 59 -17.87 6.07 -6.64
C GLN A 59 -16.45 6.38 -6.11
N ALA A 60 -16.02 5.71 -5.03
CA ALA A 60 -14.76 6.02 -4.35
C ALA A 60 -13.55 5.93 -5.29
N ARG A 61 -13.51 4.93 -6.19
CA ARG A 61 -12.45 4.79 -7.20
C ARG A 61 -12.37 5.98 -8.15
N LYS A 62 -13.52 6.45 -8.64
CA LYS A 62 -13.61 7.64 -9.52
C LYS A 62 -13.13 8.92 -8.81
N LYS A 63 -13.36 9.03 -7.50
CA LYS A 63 -12.94 10.18 -6.67
C LYS A 63 -11.53 10.01 -6.09
N ASN A 64 -10.87 8.88 -6.38
CA ASN A 64 -9.63 8.45 -5.77
C ASN A 64 -9.63 8.50 -4.23
N ALA A 65 -10.76 8.12 -3.61
CA ALA A 65 -10.88 7.94 -2.17
C ALA A 65 -10.49 6.51 -1.80
N GLY A 66 -9.19 6.21 -1.93
CA GLY A 66 -8.65 4.86 -1.81
C GLY A 66 -7.73 4.64 -0.63
N TRP A 67 -7.31 3.38 -0.52
CA TRP A 67 -6.39 2.84 0.47
C TRP A 67 -5.33 1.99 -0.24
N ARG A 68 -4.06 2.11 0.14
CA ARG A 68 -3.02 1.17 -0.27
C ARG A 68 -2.93 0.06 0.77
N ILE A 69 -3.48 -1.10 0.45
CA ILE A 69 -3.59 -2.25 1.37
C ILE A 69 -3.04 -3.55 0.80
N ASP A 70 -2.53 -3.54 -0.43
CA ASP A 70 -1.87 -4.66 -1.10
C ASP A 70 -0.38 -4.36 -1.24
N TYR A 71 0.47 -5.33 -0.89
CA TYR A 71 1.91 -5.12 -0.72
C TYR A 71 2.71 -6.28 -1.29
N PHE A 72 3.90 -5.96 -1.81
CA PHE A 72 5.03 -6.87 -1.77
C PHE A 72 5.98 -6.42 -0.66
N CYS A 73 6.11 -7.27 0.37
CA CYS A 73 7.12 -7.12 1.41
C CYS A 73 8.24 -8.14 1.17
N VAL A 74 9.45 -7.68 0.93
CA VAL A 74 10.61 -8.55 0.64
C VAL A 74 11.61 -8.51 1.78
N SER A 75 12.40 -9.57 1.95
CA SER A 75 13.52 -9.55 2.89
C SER A 75 14.58 -8.54 2.46
N GLU A 76 15.22 -7.88 3.43
CA GLU A 76 16.31 -6.91 3.18
C GLU A 76 17.45 -7.51 2.34
N SER A 77 17.69 -8.82 2.44
CA SER A 77 18.70 -9.53 1.65
C SER A 77 18.44 -9.52 0.13
N LEU A 78 17.21 -9.21 -0.30
CA LEU A 78 16.83 -9.12 -1.71
C LEU A 78 16.85 -7.67 -2.23
N LYS A 79 17.24 -6.69 -1.41
CA LYS A 79 17.19 -5.27 -1.77
C LYS A 79 17.91 -4.93 -3.08
N GLU A 80 19.12 -5.43 -3.26
CA GLU A 80 19.94 -5.17 -4.46
C GLU A 80 19.38 -5.83 -5.73
N LYS A 81 18.38 -6.71 -5.59
CA LYS A 81 17.68 -7.37 -6.70
C LYS A 81 16.41 -6.64 -7.11
N LEU A 82 15.97 -5.65 -6.34
CA LEU A 82 14.74 -4.90 -6.63
C LEU A 82 14.93 -4.00 -7.84
N VAL A 83 14.04 -4.12 -8.82
CA VAL A 83 14.06 -3.30 -10.04
C VAL A 83 12.98 -2.21 -10.01
N ASP A 84 11.72 -2.56 -9.71
CA ASP A 84 10.61 -1.60 -9.57
C ASP A 84 9.41 -2.23 -8.84
N ALA A 85 8.45 -1.41 -8.42
CA ALA A 85 7.17 -1.85 -7.88
C ALA A 85 6.02 -0.96 -8.39
N LYS A 86 4.95 -1.55 -8.94
CA LYS A 86 3.86 -0.80 -9.59
C LYS A 86 2.49 -1.13 -9.02
N ILE A 87 1.56 -0.19 -9.17
CA ILE A 87 0.16 -0.34 -8.79
C ILE A 87 -0.71 0.06 -9.99
N HIS A 88 -1.44 -0.92 -10.54
CA HIS A 88 -2.14 -0.79 -11.83
C HIS A 88 -3.55 -0.23 -11.68
N THR A 89 -3.65 1.04 -11.26
CA THR A 89 -4.93 1.70 -10.92
C THR A 89 -5.94 1.73 -12.07
N GLU A 90 -5.49 1.56 -13.31
CA GLU A 90 -6.28 1.48 -14.54
C GLU A 90 -6.98 0.13 -14.74
N ILE A 91 -6.49 -0.96 -14.12
CA ILE A 91 -7.03 -2.31 -14.32
C ILE A 91 -8.27 -2.51 -13.45
N MET A 92 -9.41 -2.72 -14.12
CA MET A 92 -10.73 -2.89 -13.50
C MET A 92 -11.08 -4.38 -13.34
N GLY A 93 -12.08 -4.68 -12.50
CA GLY A 93 -12.64 -6.03 -12.32
C GLY A 93 -12.82 -6.44 -10.86
N SER A 94 -12.14 -5.76 -9.94
CA SER A 94 -12.26 -5.90 -8.49
C SER A 94 -12.36 -4.52 -7.82
N ASP A 95 -12.71 -4.49 -6.53
CA ASP A 95 -12.54 -3.33 -5.67
C ASP A 95 -11.07 -3.06 -5.38
N HIS A 96 -10.22 -4.06 -5.63
CA HIS A 96 -8.78 -3.93 -5.73
C HIS A 96 -8.30 -3.72 -7.18
N CYS A 97 -7.07 -3.23 -7.33
CA CYS A 97 -6.28 -3.35 -8.55
C CYS A 97 -4.99 -4.15 -8.31
N PRO A 98 -4.39 -4.74 -9.36
CA PRO A 98 -3.14 -5.48 -9.22
C PRO A 98 -1.99 -4.61 -8.70
N VAL A 99 -1.10 -5.23 -7.93
CA VAL A 99 0.22 -4.72 -7.57
C VAL A 99 1.28 -5.63 -8.20
N GLU A 100 2.39 -5.05 -8.61
CA GLU A 100 3.47 -5.72 -9.35
C GLU A 100 4.81 -5.45 -8.67
N LEU A 101 5.70 -6.44 -8.74
CA LEU A 101 7.08 -6.36 -8.29
C LEU A 101 8.00 -6.90 -9.39
N ASP A 102 8.92 -6.06 -9.86
CA ASP A 102 10.00 -6.45 -10.75
C ASP A 102 11.27 -6.74 -9.92
N ILE A 103 11.82 -7.95 -10.05
CA ILE A 103 12.98 -8.43 -9.28
C ILE A 103 13.92 -9.27 -10.16
N ASP A 104 15.23 -9.07 -10.02
CA ASP A 104 16.29 -9.79 -10.76
C ASP A 104 16.89 -10.92 -9.90
N LEU A 105 16.57 -12.18 -10.20
CA LEU A 105 16.84 -13.34 -9.33
C LEU A 105 18.08 -14.15 -9.69
#